data_AF-A0A2W0EY04-F1
#
_entry.id   AF-A0A2W0EY04-F1
#
_cell.length_a   1.000
_cell.length_b   1.000
_cell.length_c   1.000
_cell.angle_alpha   90.00
_cell.angle_beta   90.00
_cell.angle_gamma   90.00
#
_symmetry.space_group_name_H-M   'P 1'
#
loop_
_entity.id
_entity.type
_entity.pdbx_description
1 polymer ?
#
loop_
_entity_poly.entity_id
_entity_poly.type
_entity_poly.pdbx_seq_one_letter_code
_entity_poly.pdbx_strand_id
1 'polypeptide(L)' 'LMGRDSDKIGEAIGDAVPLIRAGSLVEAVEQCRAAAQPGDVVLLSPACASFDMFKNYEDRGHQFVQTVEDLA' A
#
# COMPACT_ATOMS: atom_id res chain seq x y z
N LEU A 1 -2.59 3.36 -4.00
CA LEU A 1 -1.43 4.09 -4.54
C LEU A 1 -0.90 5.04 -3.47
N MET A 2 0.38 4.96 -3.17
CA MET A 2 1.05 5.80 -2.16
C MET A 2 2.48 6.11 -2.62
N GLY A 3 3.14 7.08 -1.99
CA GLY A 3 4.53 7.43 -2.26
C GLY A 3 4.75 8.28 -3.52
N ARG A 4 6.02 8.56 -3.81
CA ARG A 4 6.44 9.53 -4.84
C ARG A 4 5.97 9.17 -6.24
N ASP A 5 6.04 7.89 -6.59
CA ASP A 5 5.69 7.41 -7.93
C ASP A 5 4.20 7.03 -8.08
N SER A 6 3.37 7.38 -7.10
CA SER A 6 1.94 7.07 -7.12
C SER A 6 1.23 7.54 -8.41
N ASP A 7 1.57 8.72 -8.92
CA ASP A 7 1.02 9.25 -10.18
C ASP A 7 1.42 8.40 -11.38
N LYS A 8 2.72 8.07 -11.52
CA LYS A 8 3.23 7.27 -12.64
C LYS A 8 2.64 5.86 -12.65
N ILE A 9 2.50 5.25 -11.47
CA ILE A 9 1.86 3.92 -11.34
C ILE A 9 0.38 4.03 -11.73
N GLY A 10 -0.30 5.08 -11.27
CA GLY A 10 -1.71 5.33 -11.64
C GLY A 10 -1.90 5.51 -13.15
N GLU A 11 -1.03 6.29 -13.80
CA GLU A 11 -1.03 6.47 -15.26
C GLU A 11 -0.81 5.15 -16.01
N ALA A 12 0.12 4.31 -15.52
CA ALA A 12 0.42 3.02 -16.14
C ALA A 12 -0.74 2.01 -15.99
N ILE A 13 -1.49 2.06 -14.89
CA ILE A 13 -2.66 1.21 -14.66
C ILE A 13 -3.89 1.70 -15.43
N GLY A 14 -4.06 3.02 -15.55
CA GLY A 14 -5.22 3.63 -16.20
C GLY A 14 -6.52 3.30 -15.48
N ASP A 15 -7.52 2.84 -16.23
CA ASP A 15 -8.86 2.47 -15.75
C ASP A 15 -9.06 0.95 -15.61
N ALA A 16 -7.99 0.16 -15.74
CA ALA A 16 -8.07 -1.30 -15.71
C ALA A 16 -8.61 -1.85 -14.38
N VAL A 17 -8.37 -1.16 -13.27
CA VAL A 17 -8.89 -1.48 -11.93
C VAL A 17 -9.19 -0.21 -11.14
N PRO A 18 -10.07 -0.25 -10.13
CA PRO A 18 -10.27 0.88 -9.21
C PRO A 18 -8.97 1.27 -8.50
N LEU A 19 -8.66 2.56 -8.49
CA LEU A 19 -7.45 3.11 -7.87
C LEU A 19 -7.82 3.97 -6.66
N ILE A 20 -7.33 3.60 -5.49
CA ILE A 20 -7.46 4.39 -4.25
C ILE A 20 -6.10 4.99 -3.92
N ARG A 21 -6.05 6.28 -3.59
CA ARG A 21 -4.83 6.97 -3.14
C ARG A 21 -4.80 7.01 -1.62
N ALA A 22 -3.61 6.85 -1.05
CA ALA A 22 -3.34 6.94 0.38
C ALA A 22 -2.05 7.74 0.61
N GLY A 23 -2.04 8.57 1.65
CA GLY A 23 -0.90 9.40 2.04
C GLY A 23 0.14 8.66 2.90
N SER A 24 -0.23 7.52 3.50
CA SER A 24 0.68 6.71 4.32
C SER A 24 0.40 5.21 4.16
N LEU A 25 1.33 4.37 4.64
CA LEU A 25 1.12 2.93 4.71
C LEU A 25 -0.06 2.58 5.61
N VAL A 26 -0.19 3.24 6.76
CA VAL A 26 -1.29 3.04 7.71
C VAL A 26 -2.64 3.29 7.04
N GLU A 27 -2.78 4.45 6.42
CA GLU A 27 -3.99 4.82 5.68
C GLU A 27 -4.28 3.82 4.54
N ALA A 28 -3.24 3.37 3.82
CA ALA A 28 -3.40 2.38 2.75
C ALA A 28 -3.97 1.05 3.29
N VAL A 29 -3.46 0.55 4.42
CA VAL A 29 -3.93 -0.71 5.03
C VAL A 29 -5.35 -0.53 5.59
N GLU A 30 -5.67 0.61 6.19
CA GLU A 30 -7.04 0.91 6.65
C GLU A 30 -8.06 0.90 5.50
N GLN A 31 -7.71 1.53 4.37
CA GLN A 31 -8.54 1.51 3.16
C GLN A 31 -8.69 0.09 2.61
N CYS A 32 -7.62 -0.70 2.59
CA CYS A 32 -7.69 -2.12 2.20
C CYS A 32 -8.61 -2.92 3.13
N ARG A 33 -8.53 -2.73 4.45
CA ARG A 33 -9.40 -3.40 5.42
C ARG A 33 -10.87 -3.06 5.22
N ALA A 34 -11.17 -1.79 4.93
CA ALA A 34 -12.54 -1.35 4.68
C ALA A 34 -13.13 -1.92 3.37
N ALA A 35 -12.28 -2.18 2.37
CA ALA A 35 -12.71 -2.69 1.07
C ALA A 35 -12.73 -4.23 0.98
N ALA A 36 -11.89 -4.92 1.75
CA ALA A 36 -11.70 -6.36 1.66
C ALA A 36 -12.88 -7.15 2.24
N GLN A 37 -13.16 -8.31 1.65
CA GLN A 37 -14.15 -9.28 2.09
C GLN A 37 -13.48 -10.58 2.58
N PRO A 38 -14.19 -11.42 3.35
CA PRO A 38 -13.67 -12.74 3.72
C PRO A 38 -13.27 -13.56 2.49
N GLY A 39 -12.00 -13.97 2.44
CA GLY A 39 -11.41 -14.70 1.32
C GLY A 39 -10.48 -13.86 0.43
N ASP A 40 -10.51 -12.53 0.56
CA ASP A 40 -9.60 -11.64 -0.15
C ASP A 40 -8.18 -11.67 0.43
N VAL A 41 -7.21 -11.27 -0.40
CA VAL A 41 -5.80 -11.14 -0.01
C VAL A 41 -5.37 -9.68 -0.19
N VAL A 42 -4.81 -9.11 0.87
CA VAL A 42 -4.14 -7.80 0.82
C VAL A 42 -2.64 -8.03 0.61
N LEU A 43 -2.11 -7.58 -0.52
CA LEU A 43 -0.71 -7.74 -0.90
C LEU A 43 0.02 -6.40 -0.96
N LEU A 44 1.11 -6.26 -0.21
CA LEU A 44 2.07 -5.16 -0.38
C LEU A 44 3.13 -5.53 -1.44
N SER A 45 2.94 -5.06 -2.67
CA SER A 45 3.90 -5.23 -3.79
C SER A 45 4.17 -3.89 -4.50
N PRO A 46 5.08 -3.05 -3.97
CA PRO A 46 5.16 -1.64 -4.35
C PRO A 46 5.93 -1.35 -5.65
N ALA A 47 6.58 -2.34 -6.29
CA ALA A 47 7.37 -2.22 -7.53
C ALA A 47 8.46 -1.12 -7.57
N CYS A 48 8.62 -0.34 -6.49
CA CYS A 48 9.50 0.82 -6.35
C CYS A 48 10.48 0.65 -5.17
N ALA A 49 11.60 1.36 -5.26
CA ALA A 49 12.55 1.51 -4.17
C ALA A 49 11.87 2.19 -2.96
N SER A 50 12.22 1.77 -1.74
CA SER A 50 11.51 2.14 -0.51
C SER A 50 11.95 3.46 0.13
N PHE A 51 12.99 4.11 -0.40
CA PHE A 51 13.70 5.20 0.27
C PHE A 51 12.93 6.53 0.35
N ASP A 52 11.77 6.63 -0.30
CA ASP A 52 10.94 7.82 -0.25
C ASP A 52 10.11 7.91 1.04
N MET A 53 9.66 6.77 1.56
CA MET A 53 8.79 6.68 2.74
C MET A 53 9.38 5.84 3.88
N PHE A 54 10.42 5.06 3.63
CA PHE A 54 10.98 4.08 4.57
C PHE A 54 12.49 4.13 4.60
N LYS A 55 13.09 3.60 5.68
CA LYS A 55 14.55 3.53 5.81
C LYS A 55 15.18 2.57 4.80
N ASN A 56 14.53 1.44 4.55
CA ASN A 56 14.91 0.40 3.60
C ASN A 56 13.71 -0.52 3.32
N TYR A 57 13.92 -1.59 2.54
CA TYR A 57 12.81 -2.47 2.14
C TYR A 57 12.34 -3.36 3.29
N GLU A 58 13.24 -3.71 4.22
CA GLU A 58 12.92 -4.48 5.42
C GLU A 58 12.05 -3.67 6.38
N ASP A 59 12.40 -2.40 6.61
CA ASP A 59 11.63 -1.44 7.42
C ASP A 59 10.21 -1.26 6.87
N ARG A 60 10.07 -1.16 5.54
CA ARG A 60 8.76 -1.16 4.87
C ARG A 60 7.95 -2.43 5.17
N GLY A 61 8.59 -3.59 5.11
CA GLY A 61 7.95 -4.88 5.42
C GLY A 61 7.53 -4.98 6.88
N HIS A 62 8.40 -4.60 7.81
CA HIS A 62 8.10 -4.59 9.24
C HIS A 62 6.97 -3.63 9.58
N GLN A 63 6.97 -2.42 9.01
CA GLN A 63 5.89 -1.46 9.23
C GLN A 63 4.55 -1.97 8.67
N PHE A 64 4.55 -2.72 7.57
CA PHE A 64 3.33 -3.34 7.05
C PHE A 64 2.78 -4.40 8.01
N VAL A 65 3.65 -5.31 8.48
CA VAL A 65 3.25 -6.33 9.46
C VAL A 65 2.71 -5.68 10.73
N GLN A 66 3.43 -4.70 11.29
CA GLN A 66 3.00 -3.99 12.48
C GLN A 66 1.64 -3.31 12.27
N THR A 67 1.47 -2.61 11.15
CA THR A 67 0.20 -1.94 10.83
C THR A 67 -0.96 -2.95 10.74
N VAL A 68 -0.74 -4.13 10.16
CA VAL A 68 -1.76 -5.17 10.07
C VAL A 68 -2.07 -5.76 11.44
N GLU A 69 -1.06 -6.00 12.27
CA GLU A 69 -1.23 -6.50 13.64
C GLU A 69 -1.99 -5.51 14.53
N ASP A 70 -1.76 -4.21 14.37
CA ASP A 70 -2.44 -3.15 15.13
C ASP A 70 -3.93 -2.98 14.76
N LEU A 71 -4.39 -3.62 13.67
CA LEU A 71 -5.80 -3.59 13.22
C LEU A 71 -6.64 -4.74 13.79
N ALA A 72 -6.02 -5.72 14.47
CA ALA A 72 -6.66 -6.89 15.08
C ALA A 72 -7.19 -6.59 16.50
#